data_AF-A0A3E0WLY3-F1
#
_entry.id   AF-A0A3E0WLY3-F1
#
_cell.length_a   1.000
_cell.length_b   1.000
_cell.length_c   1.000
_cell.angle_alpha   90.00
_cell.angle_beta   90.00
_cell.angle_gamma   90.00
#
_symmetry.space_group_name_H-M   'P 1'
#
loop_
_entity.id
_entity.type
_entity.pdbx_description
1 polymer ?
#
loop_
_entity_poly.entity_id
_entity_poly.type
_entity_poly.pdbx_seq_one_letter_code
_entity_poly.pdbx_strand_id
1 'polypeptide(L)'
;MTAPRELAEQVLATAKPRTLYSALFNMANAYNQAAESAWRSIESTGNADFAGPAIMCRSFAIELLLKFFIAAQSPDKRFKELKAAGVNLRGHTYSSLFDRIDPTVQQAIADAYSQQSGKSVDVAGLRGLLVSLGDEPFVTWRYVYEAEATSHIDPRLLASVTQALGVAAQSIVRSLRSRPA
;
A
#
# COMPACT_ATOMS: atom_id res chain seq x y z
N MET A 1 29.62 -19.07 0.14
CA MET A 1 28.55 -18.04 0.12
C MET A 1 27.77 -18.25 -1.15
N THR A 2 26.46 -18.50 -1.07
CA THR A 2 25.59 -18.62 -2.25
C THR A 2 25.51 -17.28 -2.98
N ALA A 3 25.56 -17.26 -4.31
CA ALA A 3 25.43 -16.01 -5.04
C ALA A 3 24.03 -15.40 -4.80
N PRO A 4 23.88 -14.06 -4.68
CA PRO A 4 22.59 -13.45 -4.36
C PRO A 4 21.43 -13.85 -5.29
N ARG A 5 21.72 -14.11 -6.57
CA ARG A 5 20.73 -14.57 -7.56
C ARG A 5 20.25 -15.99 -7.29
N GLU A 6 21.16 -16.91 -6.98
CA GLU A 6 20.84 -18.30 -6.63
C GLU A 6 20.02 -18.37 -5.34
N LEU A 7 20.32 -17.52 -4.37
CA LEU A 7 19.52 -17.41 -3.14
C LEU A 7 18.08 -16.94 -3.43
N ALA A 8 17.92 -15.93 -4.28
CA ALA A 8 16.59 -15.43 -4.65
C ALA A 8 15.75 -16.52 -5.34
N GLU A 9 16.35 -17.27 -6.27
CA GLU A 9 15.68 -18.39 -6.94
C GLU A 9 15.26 -19.50 -5.95
N GLN A 10 16.13 -19.86 -5.00
CA GLN A 10 15.84 -20.86 -3.96
C GLN A 10 14.68 -20.42 -3.04
N VAL A 11 14.67 -19.14 -2.63
CA VAL A 11 13.60 -18.59 -1.80
C VAL A 11 12.27 -18.56 -2.55
N LEU A 12 12.28 -18.20 -3.84
CA LEU A 12 11.08 -18.21 -4.67
C LEU A 12 10.54 -19.62 -4.89
N ALA A 13 11.42 -20.61 -5.13
CA ALA A 13 11.03 -22.00 -5.35
C ALA A 13 10.37 -22.65 -4.13
N THR A 14 10.70 -22.20 -2.92
CA THR A 14 10.19 -22.75 -1.65
C THR A 14 9.02 -21.95 -1.06
N ALA A 15 8.58 -20.89 -1.74
CA ALA A 15 7.51 -20.03 -1.24
C ALA A 15 6.16 -20.77 -1.21
N LYS A 16 5.59 -20.90 -0.01
CA LYS A 16 4.26 -21.48 0.17
C LYS A 16 3.18 -20.58 -0.43
N PRO A 17 2.11 -21.14 -1.05
CA PRO A 17 0.95 -20.38 -1.47
C PRO A 17 0.38 -19.56 -0.30
N ARG A 18 -0.06 -18.35 -0.59
CA ARG A 18 -0.70 -17.45 0.38
C ARG A 18 -2.11 -17.13 -0.09
N THR A 19 -3.00 -16.85 0.85
CA THR A 19 -4.28 -16.21 0.53
C THR A 19 -4.03 -14.87 -0.15
N LEU A 20 -4.96 -14.43 -1.00
CA LEU A 20 -4.77 -13.22 -1.79
C LEU A 20 -4.54 -11.99 -0.91
N TYR A 21 -5.36 -11.81 0.13
CA TYR A 21 -5.20 -10.68 1.05
C TYR A 21 -3.81 -10.72 1.72
N SER A 22 -3.35 -11.89 2.16
CA SER A 22 -2.03 -12.04 2.78
C SER A 22 -0.90 -11.72 1.80
N ALA A 23 -1.04 -12.12 0.54
CA ALA A 23 -0.09 -11.76 -0.51
C ALA A 23 -0.04 -10.23 -0.72
N LEU A 24 -1.19 -9.56 -0.84
CA LEU A 24 -1.28 -8.10 -1.00
C LEU A 24 -0.63 -7.35 0.17
N PHE A 25 -0.95 -7.73 1.41
CA PHE A 25 -0.36 -7.11 2.61
C PHE A 25 1.16 -7.28 2.66
N ASN A 26 1.66 -8.49 2.42
CA ASN A 26 3.10 -8.75 2.47
C ASN A 26 3.85 -8.03 1.34
N MET A 27 3.28 -7.98 0.14
CA MET A 27 3.86 -7.22 -0.97
C MET A 27 3.87 -5.71 -0.66
N ALA A 28 2.79 -5.16 -0.12
CA ALA A 28 2.75 -3.76 0.28
C ALA A 28 3.85 -3.42 1.28
N ASN A 29 4.08 -4.28 2.28
CA ASN A 29 5.17 -4.10 3.24
C ASN A 29 6.54 -4.13 2.56
N ALA A 30 6.77 -5.04 1.61
CA ALA A 30 8.02 -5.11 0.87
C ALA A 30 8.25 -3.85 0.01
N TYR A 31 7.22 -3.35 -0.67
CA TYR A 31 7.31 -2.09 -1.41
C TYR A 31 7.56 -0.88 -0.49
N ASN A 32 6.93 -0.86 0.69
CA ASN A 32 7.19 0.20 1.67
C ASN A 32 8.65 0.16 2.18
N GLN A 33 9.22 -1.03 2.39
CA GLN A 33 10.64 -1.19 2.76
C GLN A 33 11.59 -0.78 1.62
N ALA A 34 11.22 -1.04 0.38
CA ALA A 34 11.98 -0.57 -0.79
C ALA A 34 11.97 0.97 -0.85
N ALA A 35 10.82 1.60 -0.58
CA ALA A 35 10.72 3.06 -0.49
C ALA A 35 11.60 3.64 0.63
N GLU A 36 11.58 3.05 1.82
CA GLU A 36 12.48 3.45 2.93
C GLU A 36 13.96 3.34 2.54
N SER A 37 14.33 2.26 1.84
CA SER A 37 15.71 2.09 1.36
C SER A 37 16.11 3.20 0.39
N ALA A 38 15.22 3.56 -0.55
CA ALA A 38 15.48 4.64 -1.49
C ALA A 38 15.56 6.01 -0.81
N TRP A 39 14.71 6.30 0.19
CA TRP A 39 14.83 7.54 0.99
C TRP A 39 16.15 7.61 1.75
N ARG A 40 16.59 6.52 2.38
CA ARG A 40 17.90 6.47 3.03
C ARG A 40 19.06 6.67 2.05
N SER A 41 18.93 6.19 0.82
CA SER A 41 19.91 6.48 -0.23
C SER A 41 19.99 7.98 -0.55
N ILE A 42 18.86 8.70 -0.59
CA ILE A 42 18.85 10.16 -0.75
C ILE A 42 19.56 10.82 0.44
N GLU A 43 19.20 10.44 1.67
CA GLU A 43 19.78 11.03 2.88
C GLU A 43 21.30 10.82 2.97
N SER A 44 21.77 9.63 2.57
CA SER A 44 23.19 9.28 2.67
C SER A 44 24.06 9.77 1.51
N THR A 45 23.48 9.93 0.31
CA THR A 45 24.26 10.27 -0.91
C THR A 45 23.95 11.65 -1.46
N GLY A 46 22.83 12.27 -1.06
CA GLY A 46 22.31 13.49 -1.68
C GLY A 46 21.74 13.29 -3.08
N ASN A 47 21.69 12.05 -3.61
CA ASN A 47 21.21 11.80 -4.95
C ASN A 47 19.67 11.81 -5.02
N ALA A 48 19.11 12.89 -5.56
CA ALA A 48 17.66 13.08 -5.71
C ALA A 48 17.00 12.12 -6.72
N ASP A 49 17.76 11.43 -7.58
CA ASP A 49 17.21 10.49 -8.57
C ASP A 49 16.48 9.30 -7.93
N PHE A 50 16.77 9.02 -6.66
CA PHE A 50 16.05 8.01 -5.88
C PHE A 50 14.63 8.44 -5.45
N ALA A 51 14.25 9.72 -5.61
CA ALA A 51 12.96 10.23 -5.14
C ALA A 51 11.79 9.61 -5.92
N GLY A 52 11.90 9.54 -7.25
CA GLY A 52 10.90 8.88 -8.10
C GLY A 52 10.65 7.42 -7.68
N PRO A 53 11.69 6.57 -7.64
CA PRO A 53 11.58 5.21 -7.11
C PRO A 53 10.99 5.12 -5.70
N ALA A 54 11.40 5.98 -4.77
CA ALA A 54 10.89 5.98 -3.41
C ALA A 54 9.37 6.27 -3.36
N ILE A 55 8.94 7.29 -4.12
CA ILE A 55 7.53 7.68 -4.21
C ILE A 55 6.71 6.60 -4.91
N MET A 56 7.19 6.03 -6.00
CA MET A 56 6.51 4.96 -6.73
C MET A 56 6.31 3.73 -5.85
N CYS A 57 7.36 3.27 -5.17
CA CYS A 57 7.27 2.11 -4.28
C CYS A 57 6.27 2.35 -3.16
N ARG A 58 6.30 3.53 -2.52
CA ARG A 58 5.36 3.84 -1.45
C ARG A 58 3.93 4.02 -1.93
N SER A 59 3.74 4.66 -3.08
CA SER A 59 2.44 4.80 -3.72
C SER A 59 1.85 3.42 -4.03
N PHE A 60 2.63 2.52 -4.62
CA PHE A 60 2.14 1.18 -4.89
C PHE A 60 1.84 0.38 -3.61
N ALA A 61 2.59 0.61 -2.53
CA ALA A 61 2.25 0.05 -1.22
C ALA A 61 0.88 0.51 -0.71
N ILE A 62 0.54 1.80 -0.84
CA ILE A 62 -0.81 2.32 -0.53
C ILE A 62 -1.87 1.63 -1.39
N GLU A 63 -1.67 1.56 -2.72
CA GLU A 63 -2.61 0.91 -3.64
C GLU A 63 -2.87 -0.56 -3.23
N LEU A 64 -1.81 -1.31 -2.92
CA LEU A 64 -1.90 -2.70 -2.48
C LEU A 64 -2.60 -2.84 -1.12
N LEU A 65 -2.39 -1.91 -0.19
CA LEU A 65 -3.10 -1.91 1.11
C LEU A 65 -4.59 -1.64 0.92
N LEU A 66 -4.97 -0.68 0.09
CA LEU A 66 -6.38 -0.42 -0.25
C LEU A 66 -7.04 -1.66 -0.87
N LYS A 67 -6.36 -2.32 -1.81
CA LYS A 67 -6.82 -3.59 -2.40
C LYS A 67 -6.86 -4.73 -1.40
N PHE A 68 -5.94 -4.76 -0.43
CA PHE A 68 -5.95 -5.72 0.66
C PHE A 68 -7.25 -5.61 1.47
N PHE A 69 -7.68 -4.40 1.85
CA PHE A 69 -8.89 -4.20 2.64
C PHE A 69 -10.15 -4.69 1.92
N ILE A 70 -10.22 -4.50 0.59
CA ILE A 70 -11.31 -5.02 -0.24
C ILE A 70 -11.25 -6.56 -0.26
N ALA A 71 -10.07 -7.15 -0.49
CA ALA A 71 -9.92 -8.60 -0.57
C ALA A 71 -10.15 -9.30 0.79
N ALA A 72 -9.79 -8.65 1.90
CA ALA A 72 -9.91 -9.20 3.26
C ALA A 72 -11.36 -9.42 3.70
N GLN A 73 -12.34 -8.82 3.02
CA GLN A 73 -13.77 -9.06 3.23
C GLN A 73 -14.21 -10.47 2.77
N SER A 74 -13.39 -11.14 1.97
CA SER A 74 -13.62 -12.51 1.49
C SER A 74 -12.30 -13.29 1.55
N PRO A 75 -11.81 -13.63 2.75
CA PRO A 75 -10.43 -14.07 2.97
C PRO A 75 -10.05 -15.36 2.21
N ASP A 76 -11.03 -16.20 1.90
CA ASP A 76 -10.82 -17.49 1.23
C ASP A 76 -10.84 -17.39 -0.30
N LYS A 77 -11.28 -16.24 -0.86
CA LYS A 77 -11.41 -16.07 -2.32
C LYS A 77 -10.09 -15.61 -2.96
N ARG A 78 -9.76 -16.22 -4.09
CA ARG A 78 -8.71 -15.76 -5.01
C ARG A 78 -9.24 -14.68 -5.94
N PHE A 79 -8.33 -14.06 -6.70
CA PHE A 79 -8.67 -12.94 -7.58
C PHE A 79 -9.79 -13.26 -8.59
N LYS A 80 -9.74 -14.45 -9.20
CA LYS A 80 -10.77 -14.88 -10.17
C LYS A 80 -12.15 -15.02 -9.50
N GLU A 81 -12.20 -15.52 -8.27
CA GLU A 81 -13.43 -15.74 -7.51
C GLU A 81 -14.02 -14.42 -6.99
N LEU A 82 -13.17 -13.48 -6.55
CA LEU A 82 -13.58 -12.11 -6.24
C LEU A 82 -14.22 -11.44 -7.46
N LYS A 83 -13.55 -11.53 -8.62
CA LYS A 83 -14.07 -10.98 -9.88
C LYS A 83 -15.42 -11.59 -10.25
N ALA A 84 -15.57 -12.91 -10.14
CA ALA A 84 -16.83 -13.60 -10.43
C ALA A 84 -17.95 -13.18 -9.46
N ALA A 85 -17.62 -12.82 -8.22
CA ALA A 85 -18.54 -12.29 -7.23
C ALA A 85 -18.80 -10.78 -7.36
N GLY A 86 -18.35 -10.13 -8.43
CA GLY A 86 -18.54 -8.69 -8.64
C GLY A 86 -17.59 -7.80 -7.82
N VAL A 87 -16.67 -8.38 -7.04
CA VAL A 87 -15.68 -7.62 -6.27
C VAL A 87 -14.53 -7.22 -7.18
N ASN A 88 -14.49 -5.93 -7.53
CA ASN A 88 -13.48 -5.38 -8.42
C ASN A 88 -12.27 -4.86 -7.63
N LEU A 89 -11.09 -5.46 -7.85
CA LEU A 89 -9.80 -4.98 -7.32
C LEU A 89 -8.99 -4.15 -8.33
N ARG A 90 -9.52 -3.89 -9.52
CA ARG A 90 -8.85 -3.07 -10.55
C ARG A 90 -9.00 -1.57 -10.25
N GLY A 91 -8.20 -0.78 -10.94
CA GLY A 91 -8.07 0.66 -10.76
C GLY A 91 -6.82 1.04 -9.96
N HIS A 92 -6.45 2.30 -10.11
CA HIS A 92 -5.29 2.93 -9.45
C HIS A 92 -5.71 4.13 -8.57
N THR A 93 -6.91 4.66 -8.80
CA THR A 93 -7.51 5.75 -8.04
C THR A 93 -7.73 5.36 -6.58
N TYR A 94 -7.04 6.02 -5.65
CA TYR A 94 -7.08 5.71 -4.23
C TYR A 94 -8.45 5.95 -3.63
N SER A 95 -9.09 7.07 -3.93
CA SER A 95 -10.42 7.42 -3.47
C SER A 95 -11.44 6.38 -3.91
N SER A 96 -11.43 5.97 -5.19
CA SER A 96 -12.29 4.90 -5.70
C SER A 96 -12.03 3.54 -5.05
N LEU A 97 -10.77 3.19 -4.76
CA LEU A 97 -10.44 1.97 -4.03
C LEU A 97 -10.93 2.05 -2.59
N PHE A 98 -10.74 3.19 -1.93
CA PHE A 98 -11.17 3.44 -0.56
C PHE A 98 -12.69 3.38 -0.42
N ASP A 99 -13.43 3.97 -1.36
CA ASP A 99 -14.91 3.98 -1.39
C ASP A 99 -15.51 2.56 -1.50
N ARG A 100 -14.73 1.56 -1.94
CA ARG A 100 -15.14 0.13 -2.02
C ARG A 100 -14.84 -0.67 -0.75
N ILE A 101 -14.15 -0.09 0.22
CA ILE A 101 -13.85 -0.72 1.51
C ILE A 101 -15.09 -0.65 2.40
N ASP A 102 -15.33 -1.68 3.22
CA ASP A 102 -16.40 -1.67 4.23
C ASP A 102 -16.31 -0.42 5.12
N PRO A 103 -17.43 0.29 5.39
CA PRO A 103 -17.40 1.54 6.16
C PRO A 103 -16.78 1.41 7.56
N THR A 104 -16.93 0.25 8.22
CA THR A 104 -16.32 0.00 9.53
C THR A 104 -14.80 -0.04 9.42
N VAL A 105 -14.30 -0.61 8.33
CA VAL A 105 -12.86 -0.66 8.04
C VAL A 105 -12.35 0.71 7.62
N GLN A 106 -13.10 1.48 6.84
CA GLN A 106 -12.75 2.87 6.52
C GLN A 106 -12.57 3.71 7.80
N GLN A 107 -13.49 3.60 8.75
CA GLN A 107 -13.38 4.27 10.04
C GLN A 107 -12.13 3.83 10.80
N ALA A 108 -11.85 2.54 10.87
CA ALA A 108 -10.65 2.03 11.54
C ALA A 108 -9.34 2.56 10.93
N ILE A 109 -9.31 2.82 9.61
CA ILE A 109 -8.15 3.44 8.96
C ILE A 109 -8.04 4.93 9.35
N ALA A 110 -9.17 5.65 9.37
CA ALA A 110 -9.21 7.06 9.78
C ALA A 110 -8.77 7.24 11.25
N ASP A 111 -9.19 6.33 12.13
CA ASP A 111 -8.78 6.30 13.54
C ASP A 111 -7.27 6.02 13.66
N ALA A 112 -6.75 5.05 12.90
CA ALA A 112 -5.32 4.74 12.89
C ALA A 112 -4.48 5.94 12.42
N TYR A 113 -4.94 6.66 11.38
CA TYR A 113 -4.30 7.88 10.92
C TYR A 113 -4.35 8.97 12.00
N SER A 114 -5.50 9.14 12.64
CA SER A 114 -5.68 10.17 13.67
C SER A 114 -4.77 9.95 14.86
N GLN A 115 -4.69 8.71 15.34
CA GLN A 115 -3.82 8.32 16.44
C GLN A 115 -2.35 8.55 16.10
N GLN A 116 -1.93 8.20 14.88
CA GLN A 116 -0.54 8.33 14.47
C GLN A 116 -0.13 9.79 14.25
N SER A 117 -0.98 10.58 13.61
CA SER A 117 -0.69 11.96 13.24
C SER A 117 -0.90 12.96 14.37
N GLY A 118 -1.63 12.57 15.42
CA GLY A 118 -2.07 13.46 16.49
C GLY A 118 -3.16 14.46 16.04
N LYS A 119 -3.72 14.30 14.85
CA LYS A 119 -4.78 15.15 14.29
C LYS A 119 -6.05 14.34 14.13
N SER A 120 -7.19 14.84 14.62
CA SER A 120 -8.48 14.18 14.39
C SER A 120 -8.86 14.29 12.92
N VAL A 121 -9.08 13.14 12.28
CA VAL A 121 -9.47 12.98 10.88
C VAL A 121 -10.57 11.93 10.81
N ASP A 122 -11.69 12.29 10.19
CA ASP A 122 -12.79 11.36 9.91
C ASP A 122 -12.60 10.65 8.55
N VAL A 123 -13.55 9.79 8.16
CA VAL A 123 -13.49 9.04 6.90
C VAL A 123 -13.40 9.97 5.69
N ALA A 124 -14.17 11.06 5.67
CA ALA A 124 -14.15 12.02 4.57
C ALA A 124 -12.81 12.77 4.49
N GLY A 125 -12.25 13.15 5.64
CA GLY A 125 -10.94 13.77 5.75
C GLY A 125 -9.82 12.84 5.27
N LEU A 126 -9.84 11.57 5.67
CA LEU A 126 -8.86 10.58 5.20
C LEU A 126 -8.96 10.38 3.68
N ARG A 127 -10.18 10.29 3.15
CA ARG A 127 -10.41 10.24 1.70
C ARG A 127 -9.83 11.48 1.00
N GLY A 128 -10.01 12.66 1.59
CA GLY A 128 -9.41 13.91 1.12
C GLY A 128 -7.88 13.88 1.10
N LEU A 129 -7.25 13.27 2.11
CA LEU A 129 -5.80 13.07 2.13
C LEU A 129 -5.32 12.16 0.98
N LEU A 130 -6.04 11.08 0.70
CA LEU A 130 -5.73 10.21 -0.45
C LEU A 130 -5.78 10.97 -1.78
N VAL A 131 -6.80 11.82 -1.96
CA VAL A 131 -6.91 12.70 -3.14
C VAL A 131 -5.78 13.72 -3.19
N SER A 132 -5.41 14.32 -2.05
CA SER A 132 -4.33 15.31 -1.99
C SER A 132 -2.94 14.76 -2.34
N LEU A 133 -2.75 13.43 -2.24
CA LEU A 133 -1.55 12.74 -2.73
C LEU A 133 -1.53 12.61 -4.27
N GLY A 134 -2.57 13.05 -4.97
CA GLY A 134 -2.72 12.99 -6.42
C GLY A 134 -3.71 11.94 -6.91
N ASP A 135 -4.31 11.16 -6.00
CA ASP A 135 -5.28 10.08 -6.21
C ASP A 135 -4.82 8.89 -7.09
N GLU A 136 -3.90 9.09 -8.03
CA GLU A 136 -3.24 8.05 -8.83
C GLU A 136 -1.70 8.21 -8.85
N PRO A 137 -1.03 8.49 -7.70
CA PRO A 137 0.37 8.89 -7.72
C PRO A 137 1.30 7.81 -8.26
N PHE A 138 0.96 6.52 -8.14
CA PHE A 138 1.77 5.46 -8.76
C PHE A 138 1.85 5.62 -10.29
N VAL A 139 0.73 5.94 -10.95
CA VAL A 139 0.68 6.13 -12.40
C VAL A 139 1.43 7.39 -12.79
N THR A 140 1.15 8.51 -12.10
CA THR A 140 1.81 9.80 -12.36
C THR A 140 3.32 9.70 -12.21
N TRP A 141 3.81 9.15 -11.09
CA TRP A 141 5.23 9.10 -10.80
C TRP A 141 6.00 8.07 -11.62
N ARG A 142 5.31 7.07 -12.20
CA ARG A 142 5.91 6.15 -13.19
C ARG A 142 6.41 6.88 -14.43
N TYR A 143 5.78 7.99 -14.79
CA TYR A 143 6.12 8.80 -15.97
C TYR A 143 6.67 10.18 -15.61
N VAL A 144 7.22 10.34 -14.39
CA VAL A 144 7.70 11.65 -13.92
C VAL A 144 8.79 12.24 -14.82
N TYR A 145 9.55 11.40 -15.52
CA TYR A 145 10.57 11.82 -16.49
C TYR A 145 10.00 12.46 -17.76
N GLU A 146 8.69 12.33 -18.00
CA GLU A 146 7.96 12.96 -19.11
C GLU A 146 7.35 14.32 -18.70
N ALA A 147 7.42 14.69 -17.41
CA ALA A 147 6.82 15.90 -16.92
C ALA A 147 7.60 17.16 -17.36
N GLU A 148 6.89 18.13 -17.94
CA GLU A 148 7.46 19.41 -18.36
C GLU A 148 7.84 20.32 -17.18
N ALA A 149 7.22 20.09 -16.01
CA ALA A 149 7.43 20.84 -14.78
C ALA A 149 7.81 19.94 -13.61
N THR A 150 8.44 20.52 -12.59
CA THR A 150 8.78 19.82 -11.35
C THR A 150 7.50 19.31 -10.68
N SER A 151 7.37 17.99 -10.59
CA SER A 151 6.29 17.34 -9.84
C SER A 151 6.60 17.36 -8.35
N HIS A 152 5.60 17.67 -7.52
CA HIS A 152 5.74 17.69 -6.07
C HIS A 152 4.73 16.73 -5.44
N ILE A 153 5.17 15.96 -4.45
CA ILE A 153 4.32 15.21 -3.53
C ILE A 153 4.87 15.40 -2.12
N ASP A 154 4.01 15.44 -1.10
CA ASP A 154 4.47 15.49 0.29
C ASP A 154 4.93 14.09 0.75
N PRO A 155 6.25 13.86 0.92
CA PRO A 155 6.76 12.54 1.30
C PRO A 155 6.37 12.17 2.73
N ARG A 156 6.13 13.15 3.62
CA ARG A 156 5.71 12.92 5.00
C ARG A 156 4.25 12.49 5.06
N LEU A 157 3.39 13.14 4.28
CA LEU A 157 2.00 12.72 4.16
C LEU A 157 1.92 11.31 3.55
N LEU A 158 2.69 11.06 2.49
CA LEU A 158 2.76 9.75 1.83
C LEU A 158 3.18 8.65 2.83
N ALA A 159 4.21 8.90 3.65
CA ALA A 159 4.63 8.00 4.72
C ALA A 159 3.55 7.80 5.79
N SER A 160 2.91 8.88 6.24
CA SER A 160 1.90 8.86 7.30
C SER A 160 0.67 8.05 6.89
N VAL A 161 0.16 8.28 5.67
CA VAL A 161 -0.96 7.51 5.11
C VAL A 161 -0.60 6.03 4.96
N THR A 162 0.59 5.72 4.44
CA THR A 162 1.05 4.33 4.29
C THR A 162 1.13 3.60 5.63
N GLN A 163 1.66 4.26 6.66
CA GLN A 163 1.78 3.68 8.00
C GLN A 163 0.41 3.46 8.65
N ALA A 164 -0.51 4.41 8.55
CA ALA A 164 -1.88 4.28 9.06
C ALA A 164 -2.61 3.08 8.44
N LEU A 165 -2.53 2.95 7.10
CA LEU A 165 -3.06 1.79 6.37
C LEU A 165 -2.39 0.49 6.83
N GLY A 166 -1.06 0.49 7.02
CA GLY A 166 -0.31 -0.67 7.50
C GLY A 166 -0.74 -1.13 8.90
N VAL A 167 -0.94 -0.19 9.82
CA VAL A 167 -1.42 -0.45 11.19
C VAL A 167 -2.82 -1.06 11.17
N ALA A 168 -3.76 -0.43 10.45
CA ALA A 168 -5.12 -0.94 10.31
C ALA A 168 -5.13 -2.34 9.66
N ALA A 169 -4.31 -2.54 8.62
CA ALA A 169 -4.20 -3.84 7.95
C ALA A 169 -3.63 -4.92 8.87
N GLN A 170 -2.65 -4.59 9.70
CA GLN A 170 -2.08 -5.55 10.64
C GLN A 170 -3.10 -6.00 11.69
N SER A 171 -3.98 -5.12 12.17
CA SER A 171 -5.09 -5.47 13.06
C SER A 171 -6.05 -6.46 12.41
N ILE A 172 -6.41 -6.26 11.14
CA ILE A 172 -7.27 -7.19 10.38
C ILE A 172 -6.58 -8.54 10.18
N VAL A 173 -5.30 -8.56 9.80
CA VAL A 173 -4.53 -9.81 9.64
C VAL A 173 -4.50 -10.61 10.94
N ARG A 174 -4.31 -9.95 12.09
CA ARG A 174 -4.36 -10.62 13.40
C ARG A 174 -5.74 -11.21 13.67
N SER A 175 -6.81 -10.44 13.45
CA SER A 175 -8.19 -10.90 13.63
C SER A 175 -8.52 -12.12 12.75
N LEU A 176 -8.14 -12.09 11.48
CA LEU A 176 -8.38 -13.19 10.55
C LEU A 176 -7.62 -14.47 10.92
N ARG A 177 -6.42 -14.37 11.51
CA ARG A 177 -5.63 -15.52 11.96
C ARG A 177 -6.15 -16.14 13.26
N SER A 178 -6.83 -15.36 14.10
CA SER A 178 -7.39 -15.83 15.37
C SER A 178 -8.77 -16.48 15.24
N ARG A 179 -9.39 -16.45 14.05
CA ARG A 179 -10.68 -17.10 13.84
C ARG A 179 -10.49 -18.62 13.83
N PRO A 180 -11.26 -19.39 14.61
CA PRO A 180 -11.27 -20.84 14.49
C PRO A 180 -11.75 -21.22 13.07
N ALA A 181 -11.12 -22.25 12.51
CA ALA A 181 -11.42 -22.78 11.18
C ALA A 181 -12.83 -23.39 11.11
#